data_AF-A0A2V8UT42-F1
#
_entry.id   AF-A0A2V8UT42-F1
#
_cell.length_a   1.000
_cell.length_b   1.000
_cell.length_c   1.000
_cell.angle_alpha   90.00
_cell.angle_beta   90.00
_cell.angle_gamma   90.00
#
_symmetry.space_group_name_H-M   'P 1'
#
loop_
_entity.id
_entity.type
_entity.pdbx_description
1 polymer ?
#
loop_
_entity_poly.entity_id
_entity_poly.type
_entity_poly.pdbx_seq_one_letter_code
_entity_poly.pdbx_strand_id
1 'polypeptide(L)'
;MKIALSAASILCLVFTSSLLAQQQPGLSNEWDVHKTLEAMAHHLEQIAPLVDQANPREWVANGAPETYIAQWNSCRSGLKAVVYDLRKLSRNPEKLTDSLEALFRVRALESLLGSFSDGLRKYHNPPMADMLNAVIAQNGAHRDRLQQYVLELAAEKEQAFRVADEEAQRCRGSIARQPSRDRVTPVKPGRN
;
A
#
# COMPACT_ATOMS: atom_id res chain seq x y z
N MET A 1 -31.58 60.10 39.49
CA MET A 1 -30.38 60.47 40.29
C MET A 1 -30.08 59.27 41.17
N LYS A 2 -28.99 58.51 41.08
CA LYS A 2 -27.72 58.57 40.35
C LYS A 2 -27.33 57.12 39.98
N ILE A 3 -26.77 56.96 38.79
CA ILE A 3 -26.16 55.73 38.30
C ILE A 3 -24.77 55.62 38.96
N ALA A 4 -24.44 54.47 39.54
CA ALA A 4 -23.07 54.13 39.92
C ALA A 4 -22.74 52.75 39.35
N LEU A 5 -22.00 52.76 38.24
CA LEU A 5 -21.23 51.64 37.74
C LEU A 5 -20.18 51.27 38.79
N SER A 6 -20.06 49.98 39.12
CA SER A 6 -18.81 49.44 39.63
C SER A 6 -18.46 48.21 38.80
N ALA A 7 -17.42 48.36 37.99
CA ALA A 7 -16.84 47.36 37.13
C ALA A 7 -16.25 46.23 38.00
N ALA A 8 -16.77 45.01 37.83
CA ALA A 8 -16.18 43.80 38.37
C ALA A 8 -15.87 42.86 37.20
N SER A 9 -14.58 42.78 36.89
CA SER A 9 -13.84 41.68 36.27
C SER A 9 -14.66 40.51 35.72
N ILE A 10 -14.75 40.41 34.39
CA ILE A 10 -15.00 39.15 33.69
C ILE A 10 -13.77 38.89 32.81
N LEU A 11 -12.72 38.39 33.47
CA LEU A 11 -11.60 37.73 32.82
C LEU A 11 -11.85 36.21 33.00
N CYS A 12 -12.47 35.59 32.00
CA CYS A 12 -12.40 34.15 31.81
C CYS A 12 -12.27 33.90 30.31
N LEU A 13 -11.01 33.93 29.86
CA LEU A 13 -10.55 33.42 28.58
C LEU A 13 -10.96 31.94 28.48
N VAL A 14 -12.04 31.66 27.75
CA VAL A 14 -12.34 30.30 27.28
C VAL A 14 -11.49 30.07 26.03
N PHE A 15 -10.18 29.88 26.23
CA PHE A 15 -9.33 29.20 25.25
C PHE A 15 -9.44 27.70 25.52
N THR A 16 -10.59 27.11 25.20
CA THR A 16 -10.66 25.66 25.01
C THR A 16 -10.02 25.38 23.65
N SER A 17 -8.70 25.30 23.64
CA SER A 17 -7.95 24.70 22.54
C SER A 17 -8.34 23.22 22.49
N SER A 18 -9.38 22.92 21.72
CA SER A 18 -9.63 21.59 21.21
C SER A 18 -8.49 21.24 20.25
N LEU A 19 -7.34 20.89 20.81
CA LEU A 19 -6.42 19.98 20.15
C LEU A 19 -7.16 18.63 20.09
N LEU A 20 -8.02 18.50 19.08
CA LEU A 20 -8.23 17.20 18.46
C LEU A 20 -6.82 16.76 18.06
N ALA A 21 -6.21 15.94 18.92
CA ALA A 21 -5.19 15.01 18.50
C ALA A 21 -5.88 14.22 17.38
N GLN A 22 -5.63 14.64 16.14
CA GLN A 22 -5.93 13.85 14.98
C GLN A 22 -5.10 12.59 15.17
N GLN A 23 -5.68 11.58 15.80
CA GLN A 23 -5.15 10.24 15.80
C GLN A 23 -5.07 9.90 14.33
N GLN A 24 -3.88 10.01 13.75
CA GLN A 24 -3.62 9.34 12.50
C GLN A 24 -4.06 7.90 12.75
N PRO A 25 -4.94 7.33 11.90
CA PRO A 25 -5.27 5.92 12.02
C PRO A 25 -3.94 5.19 12.09
N GLY A 26 -3.67 4.58 13.25
CA GLY A 26 -2.47 3.79 13.41
C GLY A 26 -2.48 2.75 12.31
N LEU A 27 -1.32 2.54 11.69
CA LEU A 27 -1.13 1.55 10.63
C LEU A 27 -1.97 0.30 10.90
N SER A 28 -2.63 -0.20 9.86
CA SER A 28 -3.04 -1.60 9.85
C SER A 28 -1.86 -2.43 10.37
N ASN A 29 -2.06 -3.21 11.43
CA ASN A 29 -0.97 -3.93 12.10
C ASN A 29 -0.21 -4.75 11.04
N GLU A 30 1.13 -4.73 11.05
CA GLU A 30 1.96 -5.46 10.07
C GLU A 30 1.55 -6.95 9.96
N TRP A 31 1.13 -7.53 11.08
CA TRP A 31 0.59 -8.90 11.14
C TRP A 31 -0.72 -9.08 10.36
N ASP A 32 -1.61 -8.07 10.37
CA ASP A 32 -2.85 -8.08 9.60
C ASP A 32 -2.57 -8.06 8.09
N VAL A 33 -1.50 -7.38 7.68
CA VAL A 33 -1.10 -7.35 6.27
C VAL A 33 -0.47 -8.66 5.81
N HIS A 34 0.40 -9.27 6.63
CA HIS A 34 0.95 -10.58 6.32
C HIS A 34 -0.18 -11.59 6.06
N LYS A 35 -1.18 -11.62 6.94
CA LYS A 35 -2.37 -12.46 6.78
C LYS A 35 -3.19 -12.12 5.55
N THR A 36 -3.34 -10.83 5.25
CA THR A 36 -4.06 -10.39 4.06
C THR A 36 -3.37 -10.89 2.79
N LEU A 37 -2.05 -10.79 2.71
CA LEU A 37 -1.25 -11.24 1.57
C LEU A 37 -1.29 -12.77 1.41
N GLU A 38 -1.12 -13.53 2.49
CA GLU A 38 -1.21 -15.01 2.46
C GLU A 38 -2.62 -15.49 2.08
N ALA A 39 -3.67 -14.88 2.65
CA ALA A 39 -5.05 -15.21 2.29
C ALA A 39 -5.33 -14.92 0.81
N MET A 40 -4.83 -13.79 0.30
CA MET A 40 -4.97 -13.42 -1.11
C MET A 40 -4.23 -14.41 -2.02
N ALA A 41 -3.00 -14.80 -1.66
CA ALA A 41 -2.26 -15.84 -2.39
C ALA A 41 -3.02 -17.18 -2.40
N HIS A 42 -3.56 -17.60 -1.26
CA HIS A 42 -4.34 -18.84 -1.16
C HIS A 42 -5.60 -18.79 -2.05
N HIS A 43 -6.37 -17.70 -2.01
CA HIS A 43 -7.56 -17.58 -2.86
C HIS A 43 -7.21 -17.64 -4.36
N LEU A 44 -6.13 -16.99 -4.78
CA LEU A 44 -5.67 -17.08 -6.18
C LEU A 44 -5.23 -18.50 -6.57
N GLU A 45 -4.66 -19.28 -5.65
CA GLU A 45 -4.34 -20.69 -5.94
C GLU A 45 -5.58 -21.55 -6.19
N GLN A 46 -6.73 -21.22 -5.57
CA GLN A 46 -7.99 -21.91 -5.82
C GLN A 46 -8.54 -21.65 -7.24
N ILE A 47 -8.07 -20.59 -7.91
CA ILE A 47 -8.45 -20.27 -9.30
C ILE A 47 -7.73 -21.17 -10.31
N ALA A 48 -6.50 -21.61 -10.01
CA ALA A 48 -5.68 -22.34 -10.97
C ALA A 48 -6.35 -23.62 -11.52
N PRO A 49 -7.00 -24.48 -10.70
CA PRO A 49 -7.73 -25.64 -11.20
C PRO A 49 -8.92 -25.28 -12.11
N LEU A 50 -9.57 -24.13 -11.91
CA LEU A 50 -10.67 -23.69 -12.78
C LEU A 50 -10.16 -23.26 -14.15
N VAL A 51 -9.03 -22.56 -14.18
CA VAL A 51 -8.36 -22.17 -15.43
C VAL A 51 -7.79 -23.38 -16.14
N ASP A 52 -7.20 -24.34 -15.42
CA ASP A 52 -6.59 -25.55 -16.00
C ASP A 52 -7.62 -26.53 -16.59
N GLN A 53 -8.87 -26.53 -16.11
CA GLN A 53 -9.96 -27.35 -16.66
C GLN A 53 -10.45 -26.86 -18.03
N ALA A 54 -10.20 -25.60 -18.37
CA ALA A 54 -10.57 -25.05 -19.67
C ALA A 54 -9.71 -25.64 -20.79
N ASN A 55 -10.33 -25.86 -21.96
CA ASN A 55 -9.63 -26.29 -23.17
C ASN A 55 -9.86 -25.31 -24.33
N PRO A 56 -9.17 -24.15 -24.37
CA PRO A 56 -9.35 -23.15 -25.42
C PRO A 56 -9.10 -23.67 -26.83
N ARG A 57 -8.31 -24.74 -27.00
CA ARG A 57 -8.09 -25.34 -28.32
C ARG A 57 -9.37 -25.94 -28.89
N GLU A 58 -10.18 -26.56 -28.04
CA GLU A 58 -11.49 -27.09 -28.43
C GLU A 58 -12.48 -25.96 -28.71
N TRP A 59 -12.41 -24.85 -27.97
CA TRP A 59 -13.24 -23.67 -28.25
C TRP A 59 -12.94 -23.12 -29.64
N VAL A 60 -11.65 -23.02 -29.99
CA VAL A 60 -11.20 -22.56 -31.32
C VAL A 60 -11.65 -23.52 -32.42
N ALA A 61 -11.54 -24.84 -32.20
CA ALA A 61 -12.06 -25.84 -33.13
C ALA A 61 -13.57 -25.69 -33.38
N ASN A 62 -14.30 -25.16 -32.39
CA ASN A 62 -15.73 -24.84 -32.45
C ASN A 62 -16.04 -23.38 -32.84
N GLY A 63 -15.07 -22.65 -33.42
CA GLY A 63 -15.27 -21.31 -33.96
C GLY A 63 -15.01 -20.15 -33.01
N ALA A 64 -14.37 -20.38 -31.85
CA ALA A 64 -13.87 -19.30 -31.01
C ALA A 64 -12.61 -18.65 -31.61
N PRO A 65 -12.37 -17.35 -31.37
CA PRO A 65 -11.12 -16.69 -31.73
C PRO A 65 -9.88 -17.36 -31.13
N GLU A 66 -8.79 -17.45 -31.90
CA GLU A 66 -7.50 -18.01 -31.44
C GLU A 66 -6.91 -17.29 -30.23
N THR A 67 -7.29 -16.02 -30.02
CA THR A 67 -6.85 -15.20 -28.88
C THR A 67 -7.16 -15.84 -27.53
N TYR A 68 -8.16 -16.72 -27.43
CA TYR A 68 -8.46 -17.44 -26.19
C TYR A 68 -7.33 -18.37 -25.74
N ILE A 69 -6.52 -18.91 -26.67
CA ILE A 69 -5.34 -19.71 -26.32
C ILE A 69 -4.29 -18.83 -25.64
N ALA A 70 -4.02 -17.66 -26.20
CA ALA A 70 -3.07 -16.70 -25.64
C ALA A 70 -3.56 -16.15 -24.29
N GLN A 71 -4.85 -15.85 -24.17
CA GLN A 71 -5.48 -15.39 -22.94
C GLN A 71 -5.40 -16.44 -21.83
N TRP A 72 -5.70 -17.70 -22.14
CA TRP A 72 -5.58 -18.80 -21.18
C TRP A 72 -4.15 -18.98 -20.67
N ASN A 73 -3.16 -18.96 -21.57
CA ASN A 73 -1.76 -19.02 -21.17
C ASN A 73 -1.38 -17.84 -20.26
N SER A 74 -1.88 -16.64 -20.59
CA SER A 74 -1.66 -15.43 -19.80
C SER A 74 -2.29 -15.53 -18.41
N CYS A 75 -3.50 -16.10 -18.28
CA CYS A 75 -4.13 -16.36 -16.97
C CYS A 75 -3.26 -17.30 -16.13
N ARG A 76 -2.77 -18.40 -16.72
CA ARG A 76 -1.94 -19.39 -16.03
C ARG A 76 -0.60 -18.83 -15.56
N SER A 77 0.10 -18.11 -16.43
CA SER A 77 1.36 -17.47 -16.05
C SER A 77 1.14 -16.35 -15.04
N GLY A 78 0.10 -15.54 -15.22
CA GLY A 78 -0.27 -14.45 -14.34
C GLY A 78 -0.60 -14.94 -12.92
N LEU A 79 -1.41 -16.00 -12.79
CA LEU A 79 -1.72 -16.62 -11.50
C LEU A 79 -0.45 -17.04 -10.75
N LYS A 80 0.44 -17.80 -11.42
CA LYS A 80 1.70 -18.26 -10.81
C LYS A 80 2.59 -17.10 -10.37
N ALA A 81 2.74 -16.09 -11.22
CA ALA A 81 3.55 -14.92 -10.94
C ALA A 81 3.00 -14.13 -9.74
N VAL A 82 1.69 -13.84 -9.74
CA VAL A 82 1.06 -13.08 -8.66
C VAL A 82 1.13 -13.82 -7.33
N VAL A 83 0.82 -15.13 -7.30
CA VAL A 83 0.93 -15.93 -6.06
C VAL A 83 2.36 -15.90 -5.51
N TYR A 84 3.37 -16.01 -6.38
CA TYR A 84 4.77 -15.89 -5.98
C TYR A 84 5.08 -14.50 -5.40
N ASP A 85 4.66 -13.44 -6.08
CA ASP A 85 4.91 -12.06 -5.66
C ASP A 85 4.26 -11.76 -4.30
N LEU A 86 3.02 -12.23 -4.08
CA LEU A 86 2.31 -12.05 -2.81
C LEU A 86 3.00 -12.77 -1.65
N ARG A 87 3.48 -14.00 -1.86
CA ARG A 87 4.26 -14.73 -0.84
C ARG A 87 5.66 -14.17 -0.63
N LYS A 88 6.25 -13.55 -1.65
CA LYS A 88 7.51 -12.81 -1.50
C LYS A 88 7.26 -11.55 -0.66
N LEU A 89 6.20 -10.82 -0.95
CA LEU A 89 5.82 -9.59 -0.25
C LEU A 89 5.38 -9.87 1.18
N SER A 90 4.69 -10.99 1.46
CA SER A 90 4.27 -11.35 2.82
C SER A 90 5.43 -11.44 3.82
N ARG A 91 6.65 -11.68 3.33
CA ARG A 91 7.88 -11.72 4.13
C ARG A 91 8.51 -10.35 4.39
N ASN A 92 8.21 -9.34 3.57
CA ASN A 92 8.74 -7.97 3.67
C ASN A 92 7.68 -6.94 3.23
N PRO A 93 6.55 -6.83 3.94
CA PRO A 93 5.41 -6.00 3.50
C PRO A 93 5.71 -4.49 3.47
N GLU A 94 6.72 -4.03 4.21
CA GLU A 94 7.11 -2.63 4.35
C GLU A 94 7.80 -2.04 3.11
N LYS A 95 8.07 -2.87 2.10
CA LYS A 95 8.62 -2.44 0.81
C LYS A 95 7.54 -1.84 -0.07
N LEU A 96 7.40 -0.51 -0.01
CA LEU A 96 6.39 0.24 -0.76
C LEU A 96 6.37 -0.09 -2.27
N THR A 97 7.55 -0.18 -2.91
CA THR A 97 7.63 -0.50 -4.34
C THR A 97 7.11 -1.90 -4.65
N ASP A 98 7.49 -2.91 -3.84
CA ASP A 98 7.03 -4.29 -4.01
C ASP A 98 5.52 -4.38 -3.75
N SER A 99 4.99 -3.62 -2.78
CA SER A 99 3.55 -3.53 -2.48
C SER A 99 2.74 -2.92 -3.62
N LEU A 100 3.24 -1.84 -4.24
CA LEU A 100 2.61 -1.23 -5.42
C LEU A 100 2.62 -2.17 -6.62
N GLU A 101 3.75 -2.82 -6.88
CA GLU A 101 3.87 -3.78 -7.99
C GLU A 101 2.90 -4.95 -7.81
N ALA A 102 2.82 -5.53 -6.60
CA ALA A 102 1.87 -6.59 -6.30
C ALA A 102 0.42 -6.14 -6.51
N LEU A 103 0.05 -4.94 -6.04
CA LEU A 103 -1.31 -4.40 -6.21
C LEU A 103 -1.69 -4.25 -7.70
N PHE A 104 -0.78 -3.73 -8.53
CA PHE A 104 -1.04 -3.58 -9.97
C PHE A 104 -1.14 -4.94 -10.68
N ARG A 105 -0.26 -5.88 -10.34
CA ARG A 105 -0.29 -7.23 -10.93
C ARG A 105 -1.57 -7.99 -10.55
N VAL A 106 -2.04 -7.88 -9.31
CA VAL A 106 -3.32 -8.46 -8.87
C VAL A 106 -4.48 -7.89 -9.69
N ARG A 107 -4.56 -6.56 -9.84
CA ARG A 107 -5.61 -5.92 -10.64
C ARG A 107 -5.59 -6.32 -12.11
N ALA A 108 -4.40 -6.38 -12.70
CA ALA A 108 -4.23 -6.81 -14.08
C ALA A 108 -4.69 -8.27 -14.26
N LEU A 109 -4.36 -9.14 -13.31
CA LEU A 109 -4.80 -10.53 -13.31
C LEU A 109 -6.32 -10.64 -13.17
N GLU A 110 -6.94 -9.90 -12.24
CA GLU A 110 -8.40 -9.90 -12.07
C GLU A 110 -9.13 -9.45 -13.34
N SER A 111 -8.63 -8.42 -14.02
CA SER A 111 -9.16 -7.98 -15.31
C SER A 111 -9.05 -9.06 -16.38
N LEU A 112 -7.90 -9.72 -16.46
CA LEU A 112 -7.65 -10.80 -17.42
C LEU A 112 -8.55 -12.02 -17.17
N LEU A 113 -8.71 -12.42 -15.90
CA LEU A 113 -9.58 -13.52 -15.49
C LEU A 113 -11.06 -13.20 -15.75
N GLY A 114 -11.48 -11.95 -15.53
CA GLY A 114 -12.83 -11.49 -15.86
C GLY A 114 -13.14 -11.65 -17.34
N SER A 115 -12.24 -11.22 -18.22
CA SER A 115 -12.40 -11.42 -19.67
C SER A 115 -12.37 -12.92 -20.06
N PHE A 116 -11.58 -13.73 -19.36
CA PHE A 116 -11.51 -15.17 -19.65
C PHE A 116 -12.81 -15.89 -19.25
N SER A 117 -13.45 -15.42 -18.19
CA SER A 117 -14.75 -15.89 -17.72
C SER A 117 -15.84 -15.81 -18.79
N ASP A 118 -15.82 -14.78 -19.64
CA ASP A 118 -16.75 -14.67 -20.77
C ASP A 118 -16.56 -15.81 -21.79
N GLY A 119 -15.30 -16.22 -22.03
CA GLY A 119 -14.96 -17.37 -22.85
C GLY A 119 -15.44 -18.69 -22.25
N LEU A 120 -15.22 -18.88 -20.94
CA LEU A 120 -15.73 -20.04 -20.20
C LEU A 120 -17.25 -20.16 -20.31
N ARG A 121 -17.97 -19.04 -20.13
CA ARG A 121 -19.42 -19.01 -20.19
C ARG A 121 -19.93 -19.38 -21.58
N LYS A 122 -19.28 -18.90 -22.64
CA LYS A 122 -19.73 -19.10 -24.02
C LYS A 122 -19.36 -20.45 -24.61
N TYR A 123 -18.16 -20.96 -24.32
CA TYR A 123 -17.58 -22.09 -25.05
C TYR A 123 -17.33 -23.34 -24.18
N HIS A 124 -17.56 -23.26 -22.87
CA HIS A 124 -17.27 -24.38 -21.98
C HIS A 124 -18.43 -24.71 -21.04
N ASN A 125 -18.60 -23.93 -19.99
CA ASN A 125 -19.52 -24.24 -18.89
C ASN A 125 -19.89 -22.95 -18.13
N PRO A 126 -21.12 -22.42 -18.29
CA PRO A 126 -21.57 -21.23 -17.58
C PRO A 126 -21.43 -21.31 -16.04
N PRO A 127 -21.84 -22.39 -15.36
CA PRO A 127 -21.53 -22.60 -13.94
C PRO A 127 -20.05 -22.45 -13.55
N MET A 128 -19.10 -22.89 -14.39
CA MET A 128 -17.68 -22.73 -14.11
C MET A 128 -17.24 -21.26 -14.20
N ALA A 129 -17.80 -20.50 -15.14
CA ALA A 129 -17.58 -19.06 -15.22
C ALA A 129 -18.13 -18.34 -13.98
N ASP A 130 -19.29 -18.75 -13.49
CA ASP A 130 -19.88 -18.18 -12.27
C ASP A 130 -19.03 -18.50 -11.03
N MET A 131 -18.51 -19.73 -10.93
CA MET A 131 -17.56 -20.11 -9.88
C MET A 131 -16.26 -19.28 -9.95
N LEU A 132 -15.70 -19.11 -11.15
CA LEU A 132 -14.51 -18.27 -11.35
C LEU A 132 -14.77 -16.82 -10.88
N ASN A 133 -15.89 -16.23 -11.30
CA ASN A 133 -16.28 -14.87 -10.92
C ASN A 133 -16.49 -14.73 -9.41
N ALA A 134 -17.06 -15.75 -8.76
CA ALA A 134 -17.24 -15.75 -7.30
C ALA A 134 -15.89 -15.72 -6.56
N VAL A 135 -14.89 -16.48 -7.01
CA VAL A 135 -13.54 -16.46 -6.40
C VAL A 135 -12.84 -15.13 -6.66
N ILE A 136 -12.95 -14.57 -7.87
CA ILE A 136 -12.42 -13.22 -8.18
C ILE A 136 -13.05 -12.16 -7.26
N ALA A 137 -14.37 -12.21 -7.05
CA ALA A 137 -15.06 -11.26 -6.19
C ALA A 137 -14.62 -11.36 -4.72
N GLN A 138 -14.38 -12.58 -4.21
CA GLN A 138 -13.84 -12.79 -2.86
C GLN A 138 -12.45 -12.16 -2.69
N ASN A 139 -11.62 -12.18 -3.75
CA ASN A 139 -10.31 -11.57 -3.74
C ASN A 139 -10.36 -10.03 -3.64
N GLY A 140 -11.44 -9.41 -4.12
CA GLY A 140 -11.60 -7.96 -4.14
C GLY A 140 -11.45 -7.30 -2.76
N ALA A 141 -12.00 -7.91 -1.71
CA ALA A 141 -11.87 -7.39 -0.35
C ALA A 141 -10.40 -7.39 0.16
N HIS A 142 -9.60 -8.40 -0.24
CA HIS A 142 -8.19 -8.45 0.12
C HIS A 142 -7.37 -7.41 -0.64
N ARG A 143 -7.67 -7.22 -1.93
CA ARG A 143 -7.06 -6.18 -2.75
C ARG A 143 -7.33 -4.79 -2.18
N ASP A 144 -8.56 -4.52 -1.74
CA ASP A 144 -8.91 -3.21 -1.18
C ASP A 144 -8.19 -2.94 0.14
N ARG A 145 -8.01 -3.97 0.98
CA ARG A 145 -7.15 -3.90 2.18
C ARG A 145 -5.68 -3.64 1.84
N LEU A 146 -5.14 -4.34 0.84
CA LEU A 146 -3.77 -4.10 0.38
C LEU A 146 -3.61 -2.67 -0.14
N GLN A 147 -4.57 -2.16 -0.91
CA GLN A 147 -4.55 -0.78 -1.38
C GLN A 147 -4.52 0.22 -0.22
N GLN A 148 -5.38 0.01 0.78
CA GLN A 148 -5.42 0.87 1.97
C GLN A 148 -4.07 0.86 2.68
N TYR A 149 -3.48 -0.32 2.89
CA TYR A 149 -2.15 -0.46 3.48
C TYR A 149 -1.06 0.27 2.68
N VAL A 150 -1.06 0.14 1.35
CA VAL A 150 -0.07 0.82 0.49
C VAL A 150 -0.14 2.34 0.66
N LEU A 151 -1.35 2.90 0.79
CA LEU A 151 -1.54 4.33 1.04
C LEU A 151 -1.04 4.74 2.44
N GLU A 152 -1.34 3.93 3.46
CA GLU A 152 -0.84 4.16 4.83
C GLU A 152 0.70 4.12 4.88
N LEU A 153 1.30 3.11 4.25
CA LEU A 153 2.74 2.95 4.16
C LEU A 153 3.39 4.12 3.42
N ALA A 154 2.80 4.59 2.31
CA ALA A 154 3.31 5.76 1.60
C ALA A 154 3.28 7.01 2.50
N ALA A 155 2.15 7.28 3.17
CA ALA A 155 2.02 8.42 4.07
C ALA A 155 3.02 8.37 5.23
N GLU A 156 3.27 7.19 5.78
CA GLU A 156 4.28 6.97 6.82
C GLU A 156 5.68 7.30 6.32
N LYS A 157 6.09 6.78 5.15
CA LYS A 157 7.41 7.04 4.58
C LYS A 157 7.60 8.53 4.27
N GLU A 158 6.57 9.19 3.73
CA GLU A 158 6.61 10.64 3.52
C GLU A 158 6.80 11.42 4.82
N GLN A 159 6.09 11.04 5.89
CA GLN A 159 6.26 11.68 7.19
C GLN A 159 7.65 11.43 7.77
N ALA A 160 8.17 10.20 7.66
CA ALA A 160 9.51 9.86 8.12
C ALA A 160 10.58 10.69 7.39
N PHE A 161 10.44 10.91 6.09
CA PHE A 161 11.37 11.76 5.33
C PHE A 161 11.28 13.24 5.74
N ARG A 162 10.08 13.76 6.03
CA ARG A 162 9.93 15.14 6.55
C ARG A 162 10.66 15.32 7.88
N VAL A 163 10.43 14.42 8.84
CA VAL A 163 11.08 14.47 10.15
C VAL A 163 12.60 14.33 10.01
N ALA A 164 13.07 13.42 9.16
CA ALA A 164 14.49 13.23 8.92
C ALA A 164 15.16 14.49 8.35
N ASP A 165 14.49 15.20 7.44
CA ASP A 165 15.00 16.48 6.92
C ASP A 165 15.01 17.58 8.00
N GLU A 166 13.91 17.72 8.76
CA GLU A 166 13.83 18.71 9.86
C GLU A 166 14.95 18.52 10.89
N GLU A 167 15.19 17.28 11.32
CA GLU A 167 16.27 16.98 12.26
C GLU A 167 17.65 17.19 11.64
N ALA A 168 17.83 16.90 10.34
CA ALA A 168 19.06 17.22 9.63
C ALA A 168 19.32 18.73 9.59
N GLN A 169 18.30 19.56 9.35
CA GLN A 169 18.43 21.02 9.40
C GLN A 169 18.73 21.53 10.81
N ARG A 170 18.07 20.97 11.84
CA ARG A 170 18.37 21.30 13.24
C ARG A 170 19.84 21.00 13.58
N CYS A 171 20.36 19.84 13.16
CA CYS A 171 21.78 19.49 13.33
C CYS A 171 22.73 20.43 12.59
N ARG A 172 22.39 20.87 11.37
CA ARG A 172 23.20 21.88 10.66
C ARG A 172 23.24 23.20 11.42
N GLY A 173 22.09 23.64 11.95
CA GLY A 173 21.99 24.84 12.77
C GLY A 173 22.81 24.77 14.05
N SER A 174 22.84 23.61 14.73
CA SER A 174 23.63 23.43 15.95
C SER A 174 25.13 23.44 15.68
N ILE A 175 25.59 22.79 14.59
CA ILE A 175 26.99 22.80 14.17
C ILE A 175 27.44 24.20 13.76
N ALA A 176 26.63 24.93 12.96
CA ALA A 176 26.97 26.28 12.51
C ALA A 176 27.07 27.30 13.66
N ARG A 177 26.37 27.05 14.77
CA ARG A 177 26.40 27.90 15.98
C ARG A 177 27.47 27.48 16.99
N GLN A 178 28.19 26.37 16.76
CA GLN A 178 29.34 26.05 17.59
C GLN A 178 30.43 27.11 17.35
N PRO A 179 30.92 27.79 18.40
CA PRO A 179 32.03 28.71 18.24
C PRO A 179 33.22 27.92 17.70
N SER A 180 33.87 28.43 16.65
CA SER A 180 35.14 27.89 16.19
C SER A 180 36.08 27.86 17.39
N ARG A 181 36.62 26.69 17.74
CA ARG A 181 37.72 26.61 18.70
C ARG A 181 38.79 27.56 18.20
N ASP A 182 38.96 28.68 18.90
CA ASP A 182 39.91 29.71 18.53
C ASP A 182 41.24 29.04 18.20
N ARG A 183 41.73 29.36 17.01
CA ARG A 183 43.11 29.12 16.59
C ARG A 183 43.99 29.60 17.73
N VAL A 184 44.55 28.67 18.51
CA VAL A 184 45.55 28.96 19.53
C VAL A 184 46.67 29.71 18.82
N THR A 185 46.71 31.02 18.99
CA THR A 185 47.81 31.85 18.47
C THR A 185 49.09 31.36 19.15
N PRO A 186 50.12 30.95 18.39
CA PRO A 186 51.34 30.45 18.98
C PRO A 186 51.99 31.56 19.81
N VAL A 187 52.20 31.28 21.11
CA VAL A 187 52.92 32.16 22.02
C VAL A 187 54.32 32.37 21.45
N LYS A 188 54.64 33.62 21.10
CA LYS A 188 55.97 34.00 20.57
C LYS A 188 56.99 33.83 21.70
N PRO A 189 58.05 33.02 21.54
CA PRO A 189 59.04 32.84 22.60
C PRO A 189 59.78 34.16 22.83
N GLY A 190 59.82 34.60 24.08
CA GLY A 190 60.55 35.79 24.51
C GLY A 190 62.04 35.65 24.21
N ARG A 191 62.63 36.70 23.63
CA ARG A 191 64.08 36.80 23.45
C ARG A 191 64.75 37.04 24.82
N ASN A 192 65.79 36.25 25.09
CA ASN A 192 66.75 36.41 26.19
C ASN A 192 67.42 37.78 26.15
#